data_AF-A0A842CTI5-F1
#
_entry.id   AF-A0A842CTI5-F1
#
_cell.length_a   1.000
_cell.length_b   1.000
_cell.length_c   1.000
_cell.angle_alpha   90.00
_cell.angle_beta   90.00
_cell.angle_gamma   90.00
#
_symmetry.space_group_name_H-M   'P 1'
#
loop_
_entity.id
_entity.type
_entity.pdbx_description
1 polymer ?
#
loop_
_entity_poly.entity_id
_entity_poly.type
_entity_poly.pdbx_seq_one_letter_code
_entity_poly.pdbx_strand_id
1 'polypeptide(L)'
;MKNTLINKKRGYILILITILVGLSYQLLPYVFSSYTVLEIVGAYFNVVIMFIVLLLLLKNEFLDWFKHFSFKWLLIGIPFLFIVGTLTGSLWSLIAGGHTENSVNSVLTWGYVIRNIPFMLMGEELLSIAILYAAWKKLGWKFWQATLLCSVLFAVWHLPAYDYNLLQCLVTIIPSRLVLNYLFKKSNSVWVTWLVHVSFDMISFLPILLR
;
A
#
# COMPACT_ATOMS: atom_id res chain seq x y z
N MET A 1 -9.99 30.35 -10.21
CA MET A 1 -8.52 30.37 -9.99
C MET A 1 -8.09 30.06 -8.56
N LYS A 2 -8.56 30.78 -7.52
CA LYS A 2 -8.12 30.58 -6.11
C LYS A 2 -8.30 29.15 -5.59
N ASN A 3 -9.45 28.53 -5.85
CA ASN A 3 -9.72 27.14 -5.45
C ASN A 3 -8.81 26.11 -6.16
N THR A 4 -8.45 26.37 -7.41
CA THR A 4 -7.53 25.52 -8.19
C THR A 4 -6.10 25.58 -7.62
N LEU A 5 -5.64 26.77 -7.23
CA LEU A 5 -4.31 26.96 -6.63
C LEU A 5 -4.22 26.28 -5.25
N ILE A 6 -5.26 26.42 -4.43
CA ILE A 6 -5.35 25.77 -3.11
C ILE A 6 -5.33 24.25 -3.26
N ASN A 7 -6.09 23.69 -4.21
CA ASN A 7 -6.06 22.26 -4.49
C ASN A 7 -4.69 21.77 -4.93
N LYS A 8 -4.02 22.47 -5.86
CA LYS A 8 -2.66 22.10 -6.28
C LYS A 8 -1.67 22.12 -5.13
N LYS A 9 -1.68 23.18 -4.30
CA LYS A 9 -0.82 23.27 -3.10
C LYS A 9 -1.03 22.09 -2.15
N ARG A 10 -2.30 21.73 -1.87
CA ARG A 10 -2.62 20.55 -1.05
C ARG A 10 -2.11 19.25 -1.69
N GLY A 11 -2.21 19.12 -3.02
CA GLY A 11 -1.69 17.96 -3.75
C GLY A 11 -0.17 17.79 -3.55
N TYR A 12 0.61 18.85 -3.76
CA TYR A 12 2.07 18.79 -3.55
C TYR A 12 2.44 18.49 -2.10
N ILE A 13 1.77 19.15 -1.14
CA ILE A 13 2.01 18.90 0.29
C ILE A 13 1.69 17.45 0.65
N LEU A 14 0.58 16.90 0.16
CA LEU A 14 0.18 15.53 0.45
C LEU A 14 1.19 14.52 -0.11
N ILE A 15 1.67 14.71 -1.35
CA ILE A 15 2.74 13.87 -1.91
C ILE A 15 4.01 13.95 -1.06
N LEU A 16 4.46 15.16 -0.74
CA LEU A 16 5.69 15.37 0.02
C LEU A 16 5.61 14.70 1.41
N ILE A 17 4.54 14.95 2.16
CA ILE A 17 4.37 14.36 3.49
C ILE A 17 4.30 12.83 3.39
N THR A 18 3.58 12.30 2.40
CA THR A 18 3.47 10.84 2.23
C THR A 18 4.83 10.21 1.94
N ILE A 19 5.68 10.86 1.12
CA ILE A 19 7.06 10.42 0.89
C ILE A 19 7.88 10.45 2.17
N LEU A 20 7.78 11.53 2.95
CA LEU A 20 8.48 11.66 4.22
C LEU A 20 8.03 10.60 5.23
N VAL A 21 6.73 10.26 5.28
CA VAL A 21 6.21 9.18 6.13
C VAL A 21 6.78 7.84 5.70
N GLY A 22 6.74 7.53 4.39
CA GLY A 22 7.32 6.29 3.86
C GLY A 22 8.83 6.16 4.13
N LEU A 23 9.59 7.25 4.00
CA LEU A 23 11.02 7.27 4.35
C LEU A 23 11.25 7.13 5.86
N SER A 24 10.46 7.83 6.68
CA SER A 24 10.57 7.76 8.15
C SER A 24 10.26 6.36 8.67
N TYR A 25 9.32 5.65 8.03
CA TYR A 25 9.04 4.24 8.33
C TYR A 25 10.28 3.35 8.17
N GLN A 26 11.08 3.58 7.12
CA GLN A 26 12.33 2.82 6.90
C GLN A 26 13.40 3.10 7.96
N LEU A 27 13.28 4.22 8.70
CA LEU A 27 14.22 4.59 9.75
C LEU A 27 13.86 3.99 11.12
N LEU A 28 12.67 3.41 11.28
CA LEU A 28 12.22 2.87 12.56
C LEU A 28 13.20 1.86 13.21
N PRO A 29 13.83 0.93 12.47
CA PRO A 29 14.80 -0.01 13.07
C PRO A 29 16.04 0.67 13.66
N TYR A 30 16.39 1.88 13.21
CA TYR A 30 17.51 2.66 13.74
C TYR A 30 17.11 3.52 14.94
N VAL A 31 15.82 3.74 15.15
CA VAL A 31 15.27 4.55 16.25
C VAL A 31 14.91 3.67 17.45
N PHE A 32 14.35 2.49 17.21
CA PHE A 32 13.89 1.58 18.26
C PHE A 32 14.80 0.37 18.39
N SER A 33 15.53 0.27 19.50
CA SER A 33 16.39 -0.89 19.80
C SER A 33 15.62 -2.09 20.36
N SER A 34 14.41 -1.88 20.89
CA SER A 34 13.55 -2.97 21.38
C SER A 34 12.74 -3.56 20.23
N TYR A 35 12.93 -4.85 19.96
CA TYR A 35 12.18 -5.57 18.92
C TYR A 35 10.67 -5.49 19.12
N THR A 36 10.17 -5.69 20.35
CA THR A 36 8.73 -5.62 20.65
C THR A 36 8.15 -4.24 20.41
N VAL A 37 8.89 -3.18 20.75
CA VAL A 37 8.44 -1.81 20.49
C VAL A 37 8.47 -1.53 19.00
N LEU A 38 9.54 -1.95 18.30
CA LEU A 38 9.65 -1.79 16.85
C LEU A 38 8.52 -2.49 16.10
N GLU A 39 8.15 -3.71 16.49
CA GLU A 39 7.04 -4.46 15.89
C GLU A 39 5.71 -3.71 16.04
N ILE A 40 5.39 -3.29 17.27
CA ILE A 40 4.16 -2.55 17.55
C ILE A 40 4.16 -1.24 16.79
N VAL A 41 5.23 -0.44 16.90
CA VAL A 41 5.29 0.85 16.20
C VAL A 41 5.19 0.63 14.69
N GLY A 42 5.94 -0.32 14.13
CA GLY A 42 5.90 -0.66 12.72
C GLY A 42 4.49 -1.03 12.23
N ALA A 43 3.77 -1.87 12.97
CA ALA A 43 2.43 -2.29 12.60
C ALA A 43 1.42 -1.12 12.49
N TYR A 44 1.54 -0.12 13.36
CA TYR A 44 0.58 0.98 13.46
C TYR A 44 1.08 2.30 12.84
N PHE A 45 2.37 2.45 12.54
CA PHE A 45 2.98 3.73 12.16
C PHE A 45 2.29 4.37 10.95
N ASN A 46 2.24 3.65 9.83
CA ASN A 46 1.68 4.20 8.59
C ASN A 46 0.19 4.50 8.73
N VAL A 47 -0.58 3.59 9.36
CA VAL A 47 -2.04 3.80 9.52
C VAL A 47 -2.32 5.01 10.41
N VAL A 48 -1.66 5.15 11.56
CA VAL A 48 -1.92 6.27 12.49
C VAL A 48 -1.50 7.59 11.86
N ILE A 49 -0.28 7.68 11.34
CA ILE A 49 0.26 8.94 10.83
C ILE A 49 -0.48 9.37 9.56
N MET A 50 -0.70 8.45 8.61
CA MET A 50 -1.43 8.81 7.38
C MET A 50 -2.89 9.13 7.65
N PHE A 51 -3.55 8.46 8.60
CA PHE A 51 -4.92 8.80 8.97
C PHE A 51 -5.01 10.24 9.49
N ILE A 52 -4.10 10.64 10.39
CA ILE A 52 -4.06 12.01 10.92
C ILE A 52 -3.78 13.03 9.80
N VAL A 53 -2.78 12.78 8.96
CA VAL A 53 -2.41 13.67 7.85
C VAL A 53 -3.59 13.85 6.89
N LEU A 54 -4.24 12.76 6.49
CA LEU A 54 -5.36 12.78 5.56
C LEU A 54 -6.58 13.47 6.18
N LEU A 55 -6.87 13.23 7.45
CA LEU A 55 -7.95 13.90 8.16
C LEU A 55 -7.72 15.42 8.22
N LEU A 56 -6.51 15.87 8.49
CA LEU A 56 -6.18 17.30 8.56
C LEU A 56 -6.23 18.00 7.19
N LEU A 57 -5.70 17.35 6.14
CA LEU A 57 -5.54 17.96 4.82
C LEU A 57 -6.77 17.82 3.91
N LEU A 58 -7.48 16.70 3.99
CA LEU A 58 -8.60 16.37 3.11
C LEU A 58 -9.96 16.39 3.82
N LYS A 59 -10.00 16.21 5.15
CA LYS A 59 -11.22 16.28 5.97
C LYS A 59 -12.35 15.42 5.40
N ASN A 60 -13.43 16.05 4.93
CA ASN A 60 -14.62 15.37 4.41
C ASN A 60 -14.32 14.49 3.19
N GLU A 61 -13.37 14.87 2.34
CA GLU A 61 -12.97 14.07 1.18
C GLU A 61 -12.34 12.75 1.62
N PHE A 62 -11.57 12.77 2.72
CA PHE A 62 -10.98 11.56 3.32
C PHE A 62 -12.03 10.70 4.01
N LEU A 63 -12.88 11.30 4.84
CA LEU A 63 -13.95 10.58 5.53
C LEU A 63 -14.94 9.93 4.55
N ASP A 64 -15.11 10.51 3.36
CA ASP A 64 -15.93 9.91 2.30
C ASP A 64 -15.41 8.53 1.86
N TRP A 65 -14.08 8.30 1.86
CA TRP A 65 -13.49 7.00 1.46
C TRP A 65 -13.94 5.82 2.33
N PHE A 66 -14.42 6.10 3.55
CA PHE A 66 -14.90 5.08 4.49
C PHE A 66 -16.42 4.91 4.49
N LYS A 67 -17.16 5.76 3.76
CA LYS A 67 -18.63 5.69 3.68
C LYS A 67 -19.13 4.73 2.61
N HIS A 68 -18.29 4.43 1.64
CA HIS A 68 -18.65 3.58 0.50
C HIS A 68 -18.18 2.15 0.73
N PHE A 69 -18.97 1.20 0.25
CA PHE A 69 -18.60 -0.21 0.19
C PHE A 69 -19.21 -0.85 -1.05
N SER A 70 -18.48 -1.74 -1.72
CA SER A 70 -18.97 -2.42 -2.91
C SER A 70 -18.59 -3.89 -2.93
N PHE A 71 -19.57 -4.76 -2.64
CA PHE A 71 -19.41 -6.21 -2.73
C PHE A 71 -19.02 -6.66 -4.14
N LYS A 72 -19.57 -6.03 -5.19
CA LYS A 72 -19.20 -6.33 -6.58
C LYS A 72 -17.69 -6.17 -6.81
N TRP A 73 -17.12 -5.04 -6.39
CA TRP A 73 -15.70 -4.78 -6.61
C TRP A 73 -14.79 -5.57 -5.67
N LEU A 74 -15.27 -5.94 -4.48
CA LEU A 74 -14.58 -6.89 -3.60
C LEU A 74 -14.47 -8.28 -4.27
N LEU A 75 -15.59 -8.83 -4.74
CA LEU A 75 -15.65 -10.16 -5.36
C LEU A 75 -14.84 -10.25 -6.66
N ILE A 76 -14.77 -9.17 -7.43
CA ILE A 76 -13.90 -9.09 -8.62
C ILE A 76 -12.44 -8.89 -8.21
N GLY A 77 -12.21 -8.04 -7.21
CA GLY A 77 -10.87 -7.60 -6.81
C GLY A 77 -10.00 -8.72 -6.25
N ILE A 78 -10.55 -9.57 -5.37
CA ILE A 78 -9.82 -10.68 -4.75
C ILE A 78 -9.20 -11.62 -5.79
N PRO A 79 -9.98 -12.28 -6.67
CA PRO A 79 -9.41 -13.20 -7.65
C PRO A 79 -8.53 -12.47 -8.67
N PHE A 80 -8.88 -11.24 -9.05
CA PHE A 80 -8.09 -10.50 -10.02
C PHE A 80 -6.71 -10.11 -9.49
N LEU A 81 -6.62 -9.64 -8.23
CA LEU A 81 -5.35 -9.35 -7.59
C LEU A 81 -4.52 -10.62 -7.42
N PHE A 82 -5.15 -11.73 -7.02
CA PHE A 82 -4.45 -13.01 -6.89
C PHE A 82 -3.85 -13.50 -8.23
N ILE A 83 -4.61 -13.41 -9.32
CA ILE A 83 -4.14 -13.76 -10.66
C ILE A 83 -2.97 -12.87 -11.06
N VAL A 84 -3.09 -11.54 -10.92
CA VAL A 84 -2.03 -10.59 -11.31
C VAL A 84 -0.76 -10.79 -10.48
N GLY A 85 -0.90 -10.94 -9.16
CA GLY A 85 0.24 -11.19 -8.27
C GLY A 85 0.94 -12.51 -8.59
N THR A 86 0.18 -13.59 -8.78
CA THR A 86 0.74 -14.91 -9.11
C THR A 86 1.44 -14.90 -10.48
N LEU A 87 0.81 -14.30 -11.51
CA LEU A 87 1.40 -14.24 -12.85
C LEU A 87 2.72 -13.45 -12.86
N THR A 88 2.77 -12.32 -12.16
CA THR A 88 3.95 -11.45 -12.14
C THR A 88 5.07 -12.04 -11.28
N GLY A 89 4.72 -12.72 -10.17
CA GLY A 89 5.64 -13.54 -9.40
C GLY A 89 6.25 -14.66 -10.25
N SER A 90 5.42 -15.52 -10.84
CA SER A 90 5.89 -16.62 -11.69
C SER A 90 6.74 -16.14 -12.86
N LEU A 91 6.35 -15.04 -13.52
CA LEU A 91 7.13 -14.43 -14.60
C LEU A 91 8.52 -14.00 -14.10
N TRP A 92 8.58 -13.35 -12.93
CA TRP A 92 9.86 -12.97 -12.33
C TRP A 92 10.71 -14.21 -12.02
N SER A 93 10.13 -15.24 -11.40
CA SER A 93 10.86 -16.49 -11.09
C SER A 93 11.48 -17.12 -12.33
N LEU A 94 10.74 -17.12 -13.44
CA LEU A 94 11.20 -17.70 -14.71
C LEU A 94 12.36 -16.92 -15.31
N ILE A 95 12.33 -15.59 -15.22
CA ILE A 95 13.36 -14.71 -15.80
C ILE A 95 14.60 -14.64 -14.90
N ALA A 96 14.41 -14.57 -13.59
CA ALA A 96 15.48 -14.35 -12.61
C ALA A 96 16.06 -15.65 -12.03
N GLY A 97 15.47 -16.81 -12.32
CA GLY A 97 15.89 -18.10 -11.77
C GLY A 97 15.50 -18.33 -10.30
N GLY A 98 14.57 -17.51 -9.77
CA GLY A 98 14.09 -17.62 -8.39
C GLY A 98 13.52 -16.32 -7.84
N HIS A 99 13.33 -16.28 -6.51
CA HIS A 99 12.81 -15.14 -5.77
C HIS A 99 13.69 -14.80 -4.59
N THR A 100 13.94 -13.51 -4.37
CA THR A 100 14.32 -13.02 -3.05
C THR A 100 13.10 -13.16 -2.13
N GLU A 101 13.26 -13.87 -1.01
CA GLU A 101 12.19 -13.99 -0.02
C GLU A 101 11.88 -12.65 0.63
N ASN A 102 10.61 -12.40 0.93
CA ASN A 102 10.24 -11.22 1.70
C ASN A 102 10.63 -11.44 3.17
N SER A 103 11.34 -10.48 3.76
CA SER A 103 11.76 -10.52 5.17
C SER A 103 10.61 -10.80 6.17
N VAL A 104 9.37 -10.43 5.85
CA VAL A 104 8.19 -10.72 6.70
C VAL A 104 7.99 -12.21 6.93
N ASN A 105 8.41 -13.06 5.97
CA ASN A 105 8.26 -14.51 6.05
C ASN A 105 8.92 -15.11 7.31
N SER A 106 9.99 -14.48 7.79
CA SER A 106 10.73 -14.91 8.98
C SER A 106 9.99 -14.72 10.31
N VAL A 107 8.96 -13.87 10.32
CA VAL A 107 8.19 -13.51 11.53
C VAL A 107 6.72 -13.96 11.45
N LEU A 108 6.31 -14.58 10.35
CA LEU A 108 4.92 -14.99 10.14
C LEU A 108 4.50 -16.08 11.11
N THR A 109 3.51 -15.75 11.94
CA THR A 109 2.73 -16.68 12.76
C THR A 109 1.26 -16.27 12.70
N TRP A 110 0.33 -17.16 13.04
CA TRP A 110 -1.10 -16.80 13.12
C TRP A 110 -1.35 -15.60 14.05
N GLY A 111 -0.65 -15.55 15.20
CA GLY A 111 -0.73 -14.44 16.14
C GLY A 111 -0.24 -13.11 15.54
N TYR A 112 0.92 -13.14 14.86
CA TYR A 112 1.46 -11.98 14.16
C TYR A 112 0.51 -11.48 13.08
N VAL A 113 -0.03 -12.39 12.28
CA VAL A 113 -0.95 -12.09 11.19
C VAL A 113 -2.19 -11.38 11.71
N ILE A 114 -2.87 -11.95 12.71
CA ILE A 114 -4.12 -11.36 13.25
C ILE A 114 -3.86 -10.00 13.90
N ARG A 115 -2.72 -9.85 14.59
CA ARG A 115 -2.41 -8.64 15.37
C ARG A 115 -1.91 -7.49 14.50
N ASN A 116 -1.08 -7.76 13.50
CA ASN A 116 -0.29 -6.73 12.83
C ASN A 116 -0.74 -6.49 11.38
N ILE A 117 -0.96 -7.54 10.59
CA ILE A 117 -1.17 -7.42 9.13
C ILE A 117 -2.38 -6.53 8.77
N PRO A 118 -3.57 -6.66 9.40
CA PRO A 118 -4.69 -5.77 9.10
C PRO A 118 -4.35 -4.28 9.20
N PHE A 119 -3.55 -3.89 10.19
CA PHE A 119 -3.17 -2.49 10.43
C PHE A 119 -2.03 -2.04 9.50
N MET A 120 -1.05 -2.90 9.25
CA MET A 120 0.01 -2.65 8.27
C MET A 120 -0.60 -2.37 6.89
N LEU A 121 -1.48 -3.25 6.42
CA LEU A 121 -2.10 -3.13 5.10
C LEU A 121 -3.06 -1.94 5.02
N MET A 122 -3.77 -1.60 6.10
CA MET A 122 -4.53 -0.34 6.13
C MET A 122 -3.60 0.86 5.99
N GLY A 123 -2.46 0.86 6.69
CA GLY A 123 -1.45 1.90 6.56
C GLY A 123 -0.92 2.04 5.13
N GLU A 124 -0.63 0.93 4.47
CA GLU A 124 -0.20 0.89 3.08
C GLU A 124 -1.26 1.42 2.10
N GLU A 125 -2.53 1.09 2.32
CA GLU A 125 -3.64 1.63 1.52
C GLU A 125 -3.75 3.14 1.69
N LEU A 126 -3.72 3.65 2.93
CA LEU A 126 -3.79 5.09 3.21
C LEU A 126 -2.61 5.84 2.58
N LEU A 127 -1.41 5.29 2.71
CA LEU A 127 -0.18 5.85 2.16
C LEU A 127 -0.23 5.86 0.62
N SER A 128 -0.66 4.77 -0.01
CA SER A 128 -0.77 4.67 -1.47
C SER A 128 -1.86 5.58 -2.04
N ILE A 129 -3.06 5.51 -1.46
CA ILE A 129 -4.22 6.29 -1.92
C ILE A 129 -3.96 7.80 -1.75
N ALA A 130 -3.18 8.22 -0.73
CA ALA A 130 -2.76 9.60 -0.59
C ALA A 130 -2.00 10.12 -1.82
N ILE A 131 -0.99 9.37 -2.31
CA ILE A 131 -0.25 9.71 -3.53
C ILE A 131 -1.18 9.73 -4.74
N LEU A 132 -1.95 8.66 -4.92
CA LEU A 132 -2.88 8.50 -6.05
C LEU A 132 -3.87 9.67 -6.11
N TYR A 133 -4.51 9.98 -4.99
CA TYR A 133 -5.54 11.01 -4.88
C TYR A 133 -4.96 12.41 -5.05
N ALA A 134 -3.77 12.67 -4.48
CA ALA A 134 -3.07 13.93 -4.68
C ALA A 134 -2.77 14.18 -6.17
N ALA A 135 -2.12 13.23 -6.84
CA ALA A 135 -1.78 13.38 -8.26
C ALA A 135 -3.04 13.47 -9.13
N TRP A 136 -4.00 12.57 -8.93
CA TRP A 136 -5.19 12.50 -9.77
C TRP A 136 -6.19 13.64 -9.51
N LYS A 137 -6.62 13.82 -8.27
CA LYS A 137 -7.74 14.72 -7.92
C LYS A 137 -7.29 16.12 -7.54
N LYS A 138 -6.07 16.29 -7.02
CA LYS A 138 -5.56 17.61 -6.60
C LYS A 138 -4.68 18.28 -7.64
N LEU A 139 -3.80 17.53 -8.30
CA LEU A 139 -2.93 18.05 -9.36
C LEU A 139 -3.54 17.94 -10.76
N GLY A 140 -4.59 17.14 -10.93
CA GLY A 140 -5.30 16.97 -12.20
C GLY A 140 -4.56 16.10 -13.21
N TRP A 141 -3.66 15.23 -12.75
CA TRP A 141 -2.99 14.27 -13.63
C TRP A 141 -3.98 13.26 -14.19
N LYS A 142 -3.66 12.68 -15.35
CA LYS A 142 -4.42 11.54 -15.87
C LYS A 142 -4.30 10.38 -14.89
N PHE A 143 -5.36 9.61 -14.72
CA PHE A 143 -5.37 8.48 -13.77
C PHE A 143 -4.19 7.51 -13.99
N TRP A 144 -3.82 7.23 -15.25
CA TRP A 144 -2.69 6.34 -15.56
C TRP A 144 -1.33 6.91 -15.09
N GLN A 145 -1.16 8.23 -15.06
CA GLN A 145 0.06 8.87 -14.55
C GLN A 145 0.11 8.81 -13.02
N ALA A 146 -1.03 9.11 -12.38
CA ALA A 146 -1.15 9.08 -10.94
C ALA A 146 -0.97 7.66 -10.37
N THR A 147 -1.56 6.65 -11.03
CA THR A 147 -1.39 5.24 -10.62
C THR A 147 0.04 4.78 -10.84
N LEU A 148 0.72 5.17 -11.93
CA LEU A 148 2.11 4.79 -12.15
C LEU A 148 3.04 5.42 -11.10
N LEU A 149 2.88 6.70 -10.79
CA LEU A 149 3.63 7.37 -9.72
C LEU A 149 3.44 6.65 -8.38
N CYS A 150 2.18 6.38 -8.02
CA CYS A 150 1.84 5.67 -6.80
C CYS A 150 2.47 4.27 -6.76
N SER A 151 2.35 3.48 -7.83
CA SER A 151 2.87 2.12 -7.87
C SER A 151 4.39 2.06 -7.80
N VAL A 152 5.10 2.97 -8.47
CA VAL A 152 6.56 3.02 -8.44
C VAL A 152 7.06 3.39 -7.04
N LEU A 153 6.50 4.44 -6.41
CA LEU A 153 6.88 4.81 -5.05
C LEU A 153 6.58 3.68 -4.06
N PHE A 154 5.42 3.05 -4.19
CA PHE A 154 5.03 1.92 -3.35
C PHE A 154 6.02 0.74 -3.49
N ALA A 155 6.39 0.35 -4.72
CA ALA A 155 7.37 -0.69 -4.97
C ALA A 155 8.75 -0.36 -4.39
N VAL A 156 9.20 0.90 -4.52
CA VAL A 156 10.50 1.33 -3.98
C VAL A 156 10.54 1.29 -2.45
N TRP A 157 9.42 1.58 -1.76
CA TRP A 157 9.36 1.44 -0.29
C TRP A 157 9.47 -0.01 0.20
N HIS A 158 9.32 -0.99 -0.68
CA HIS A 158 9.49 -2.41 -0.34
C HIS A 158 10.92 -2.91 -0.48
N LEU A 159 11.84 -2.11 -1.03
CA LEU A 159 13.22 -2.54 -1.28
C LEU A 159 13.88 -3.23 -0.08
N PRO A 160 13.82 -2.68 1.16
CA PRO A 160 14.46 -3.34 2.30
C PRO A 160 13.87 -4.70 2.64
N ALA A 161 12.60 -4.95 2.30
CA ALA A 161 11.95 -6.24 2.54
C ALA A 161 12.36 -7.31 1.52
N TYR A 162 12.93 -6.93 0.39
CA TYR A 162 13.35 -7.80 -0.72
C TYR A 162 14.86 -7.70 -1.00
N ASP A 163 15.68 -7.53 0.04
CA ASP A 163 17.14 -7.43 -0.05
C ASP A 163 17.63 -6.43 -1.12
N TYR A 164 16.91 -5.31 -1.23
CA TYR A 164 17.17 -4.26 -2.21
C TYR A 164 17.11 -4.70 -3.69
N ASN A 165 16.43 -5.81 -3.99
CA ASN A 165 16.19 -6.27 -5.36
C ASN A 165 15.14 -5.38 -6.05
N LEU A 166 15.63 -4.29 -6.67
CA LEU A 166 14.80 -3.28 -7.33
C LEU A 166 13.95 -3.87 -8.45
N LEU A 167 14.55 -4.70 -9.32
CA LEU A 167 13.81 -5.26 -10.45
C LEU A 167 12.70 -6.19 -10.00
N GLN A 168 12.94 -7.04 -8.98
CA GLN A 168 11.89 -7.87 -8.40
C GLN A 168 10.74 -7.00 -7.86
N CYS A 169 11.04 -5.97 -7.09
CA CYS A 169 10.03 -5.06 -6.55
C CYS A 169 9.21 -4.39 -7.66
N LEU A 170 9.87 -3.84 -8.68
CA LEU A 170 9.18 -3.18 -9.79
C LEU A 170 8.28 -4.16 -10.56
N VAL A 171 8.76 -5.37 -10.85
CA VAL A 171 8.01 -6.35 -11.66
C VAL A 171 6.84 -6.95 -10.88
N THR A 172 7.02 -7.26 -9.59
CA THR A 172 6.03 -8.00 -8.80
C THR A 172 5.04 -7.09 -8.05
N ILE A 173 5.45 -5.88 -7.64
CA ILE A 173 4.64 -5.01 -6.79
C ILE A 173 3.84 -3.99 -7.61
N ILE A 174 4.43 -3.41 -8.67
CA ILE A 174 3.73 -2.40 -9.48
C ILE A 174 2.40 -2.93 -10.01
N PRO A 175 2.31 -4.13 -10.62
CA PRO A 175 1.06 -4.64 -11.18
C PRO A 175 -0.04 -4.79 -10.11
N SER A 176 0.30 -5.37 -8.96
CA SER A 176 -0.61 -5.50 -7.82
C SER A 176 -1.15 -4.15 -7.35
N ARG A 177 -0.28 -3.14 -7.24
CA ARG A 177 -0.68 -1.79 -6.86
C ARG A 177 -1.54 -1.10 -7.94
N LEU A 178 -1.30 -1.35 -9.22
CA LEU A 178 -2.16 -0.86 -10.30
C LEU A 178 -3.59 -1.40 -10.17
N VAL A 179 -3.75 -2.68 -9.79
CA VAL A 179 -5.05 -3.30 -9.53
C VAL A 179 -5.76 -2.60 -8.36
N LEU A 180 -5.09 -2.45 -7.22
CA LEU A 180 -5.66 -1.80 -6.04
C LEU A 180 -6.06 -0.34 -6.32
N ASN A 181 -5.22 0.42 -7.03
CA ASN A 181 -5.53 1.79 -7.44
C ASN A 181 -6.78 1.86 -8.33
N TYR A 182 -6.94 0.90 -9.24
CA TYR A 182 -8.12 0.79 -10.10
C TYR A 182 -9.38 0.45 -9.30
N LEU A 183 -9.27 -0.47 -8.33
CA LEU A 183 -10.38 -0.81 -7.42
C LEU A 183 -10.81 0.40 -6.59
N PHE A 184 -9.86 1.20 -6.09
CA PHE A 184 -10.17 2.46 -5.42
C PHE A 184 -10.91 3.42 -6.35
N LYS A 185 -10.44 3.61 -7.59
CA LYS A 185 -11.11 4.46 -8.59
C LYS A 185 -12.56 4.03 -8.85
N LYS A 186 -12.85 2.72 -8.80
CA LYS A 186 -14.16 2.16 -9.13
C LYS A 186 -15.12 2.09 -7.95
N SER A 187 -14.62 1.94 -6.74
CA SER A 187 -15.42 1.79 -5.52
C SER A 187 -15.47 3.05 -4.67
N ASN A 188 -14.51 3.97 -4.83
CA ASN A 188 -14.26 5.11 -3.93
C ASN A 188 -14.20 4.68 -2.45
N SER A 189 -13.68 3.47 -2.20
CA SER A 189 -13.74 2.81 -0.89
C SER A 189 -12.37 2.28 -0.50
N VAL A 190 -11.86 2.77 0.64
CA VAL A 190 -10.68 2.17 1.30
C VAL A 190 -10.99 0.76 1.79
N TRP A 191 -12.22 0.50 2.26
CA TRP A 191 -12.60 -0.83 2.73
C TRP A 191 -12.49 -1.89 1.64
N VAL A 192 -12.88 -1.56 0.41
CA VAL A 192 -12.78 -2.51 -0.71
C VAL A 192 -11.32 -2.82 -1.01
N THR A 193 -10.45 -1.83 -1.15
CA THR A 193 -9.05 -2.09 -1.49
C THR A 193 -8.32 -2.78 -0.34
N TRP A 194 -8.57 -2.36 0.90
CA TRP A 194 -7.99 -2.97 2.09
C TRP A 194 -8.40 -4.44 2.24
N LEU A 195 -9.69 -4.79 2.11
CA LEU A 195 -10.11 -6.19 2.21
C LEU A 195 -9.57 -7.06 1.07
N VAL A 196 -9.50 -6.52 -0.16
CA VAL A 196 -8.87 -7.21 -1.29
C VAL A 196 -7.38 -7.47 -1.01
N HIS A 197 -6.69 -6.47 -0.47
CA HIS A 197 -5.27 -6.56 -0.12
C HIS A 197 -5.03 -7.57 1.00
N VAL A 198 -5.78 -7.48 2.12
CA VAL A 198 -5.74 -8.44 3.22
C VAL A 198 -6.01 -9.85 2.70
N SER A 199 -7.03 -10.05 1.86
CA SER A 199 -7.36 -11.38 1.32
C SER A 199 -6.20 -11.95 0.49
N PHE A 200 -5.58 -11.13 -0.36
CA PHE A 200 -4.45 -11.54 -1.17
C PHE A 200 -3.24 -11.96 -0.33
N ASP A 201 -2.89 -11.17 0.67
CA ASP A 201 -1.77 -11.46 1.57
C ASP A 201 -2.06 -12.69 2.44
N MET A 202 -3.27 -12.83 2.98
CA MET A 202 -3.65 -14.00 3.77
C MET A 202 -3.50 -15.28 2.98
N ILE A 203 -3.98 -15.31 1.73
CA ILE A 203 -3.84 -16.47 0.85
C ILE A 203 -2.36 -16.73 0.55
N SER A 204 -1.58 -15.69 0.28
CA SER A 204 -0.15 -15.79 -0.02
C SER A 204 0.68 -16.29 1.16
N PHE A 205 0.25 -16.04 2.40
CA PHE A 205 0.92 -16.50 3.62
C PHE A 205 0.55 -17.94 4.01
N LEU A 206 -0.54 -18.52 3.49
CA LEU A 206 -0.97 -19.88 3.85
C LEU A 206 0.13 -20.95 3.72
N PRO A 207 0.97 -20.98 2.66
CA PRO A 207 2.03 -21.98 2.53
C PRO A 207 3.08 -21.93 3.65
N ILE A 208 3.19 -20.80 4.36
CA ILE A 208 4.09 -20.61 5.49
C ILE A 208 3.35 -20.92 6.80
N LEU A 209 2.12 -20.43 6.96
CA LEU A 209 1.32 -20.57 8.18
C LEU A 209 0.79 -21.99 8.44
N LEU A 210 0.77 -22.85 7.42
CA LEU A 210 0.33 -24.24 7.49
C LEU A 210 1.48 -25.25 7.64
N ARG A 211 2.74 -24.77 7.69
CA ARG A 211 3.92 -25.58 8.02
C ARG A 211 4.11 -25.64 9.53
#